data_AF-A0A429B313-F1
#
_entry.id   AF-A0A429B313-F1
#
_cell.length_a   1.000
_cell.length_b   1.000
_cell.length_c   1.000
_cell.angle_alpha   90.00
_cell.angle_beta   90.00
_cell.angle_gamma   90.00
#
_symmetry.space_group_name_H-M   'P 1'
#
loop_
_entity.id
_entity.type
_entity.pdbx_description
1 polymer ?
#
loop_
_entity_poly.entity_id
_entity_poly.type
_entity_poly.pdbx_seq_one_letter_code
_entity_poly.pdbx_strand_id
1 'polypeptide(L)' 'PGHAGPVEIVLVVEGAARGVQSVPGVLVESAAGSGDDHMVELVARAAGRTCLVVTADRELRRRVTELGADVAGPRTVRP' A
#
# COMPACT_ATOMS: atom_id res chain seq x y z
N PRO A 1 -12.07 0.25 2.23
CA PRO A 1 -12.73 -0.65 3.22
C PRO A 1 -13.95 -1.31 2.59
N GLY A 2 -14.25 -2.57 2.91
CA GLY A 2 -15.45 -3.25 2.38
C GLY A 2 -15.28 -3.92 1.01
N HIS A 3 -14.08 -4.35 0.65
CA HIS A 3 -13.88 -5.18 -0.55
C HIS A 3 -14.25 -6.64 -0.23
N ALA A 4 -15.20 -7.20 -0.97
CA ALA A 4 -15.85 -8.49 -0.67
C ALA A 4 -15.17 -9.73 -1.29
N GLY A 5 -13.95 -9.59 -1.83
CA GLY A 5 -13.19 -10.69 -2.46
C GLY A 5 -11.91 -11.03 -1.72
N PRO A 6 -11.19 -12.10 -2.11
CA PRO A 6 -9.84 -12.35 -1.65
C PRO A 6 -8.96 -11.15 -2.02
N VAL A 7 -8.41 -10.49 -1.00
CA VAL A 7 -7.54 -9.32 -1.17
C VAL A 7 -6.08 -9.78 -1.15
N GLU A 8 -5.28 -9.16 -2.02
CA GLU A 8 -3.83 -9.22 -1.95
C GLU A 8 -3.36 -8.05 -1.08
N ILE A 9 -2.68 -8.33 0.02
CA ILE A 9 -2.17 -7.31 0.93
C ILE A 9 -0.66 -7.20 0.71
N VAL A 10 -0.20 -5.99 0.39
CA VAL A 10 1.22 -5.65 0.28
C VAL A 10 1.55 -4.64 1.37
N LEU A 11 2.48 -5.00 2.25
CA LEU A 11 3.06 -4.12 3.25
C LEU A 11 4.40 -3.59 2.71
N VAL A 12 4.49 -2.28 2.52
CA VAL A 12 5.74 -1.63 2.15
C VAL A 12 6.50 -1.24 3.42
N VAL A 13 7.77 -1.64 3.50
CA VAL A 13 8.68 -1.33 4.60
C VAL A 13 9.89 -0.56 4.09
N GLU A 14 10.44 0.30 4.94
CA GLU A 14 11.65 1.09 4.62
C GLU A 14 12.61 1.13 5.82
N GLY A 15 13.85 1.56 5.57
CA GLY A 15 14.85 1.79 6.61
C GLY A 15 15.09 0.59 7.52
N ALA A 16 14.93 0.79 8.83
CA ALA A 16 15.19 -0.23 9.85
C ALA A 16 14.25 -1.44 9.80
N ALA A 17 13.10 -1.33 9.13
CA ALA A 17 12.16 -2.43 8.93
C ALA A 17 12.52 -3.30 7.71
N ARG A 18 13.57 -2.95 6.96
CA ARG A 18 14.08 -3.77 5.85
C ARG A 18 14.49 -5.14 6.40
N GLY A 19 13.85 -6.21 5.87
CA GLY A 19 14.07 -7.58 6.32
C GLY A 19 12.92 -8.20 7.12
N VAL A 20 11.86 -7.44 7.40
CA VAL A 20 10.58 -8.03 7.86
C VAL A 20 10.13 -9.10 6.87
N GLN A 21 9.84 -10.29 7.39
CA GLN A 21 9.41 -11.43 6.58
C GLN A 21 7.90 -11.37 6.31
N SER A 22 7.48 -11.87 5.16
CA SER A 22 6.08 -12.06 4.84
C SER A 22 5.43 -13.13 5.72
N VAL A 23 4.11 -13.02 5.87
CA VAL A 23 3.27 -14.04 6.51
C VAL A 23 2.19 -14.47 5.52
N PRO A 24 1.56 -15.65 5.67
CA PRO A 24 0.47 -16.05 4.78
C PRO A 24 -0.61 -14.97 4.68
N GLY A 25 -0.91 -14.54 3.45
CA GLY A 25 -1.88 -13.47 3.17
C GLY A 25 -1.33 -12.05 3.17
N VAL A 26 -0.05 -11.84 3.49
CA VAL A 26 0.61 -10.51 3.46
C VAL A 26 1.98 -10.60 2.81
N LEU A 27 2.11 -9.99 1.63
CA LEU A 27 3.39 -9.77 0.97
C LEU A 27 4.10 -8.58 1.60
N VAL A 28 5.42 -8.65 1.73
CA VAL A 28 6.24 -7.56 2.26
C VAL A 28 7.22 -7.13 1.19
N GLU A 29 7.20 -5.86 0.82
CA GLU A 29 8.14 -5.26 -0.12
C GLU A 29 8.99 -4.20 0.58
N SER A 30 10.31 -4.28 0.42
CA SER A 30 11.23 -3.29 0.97
C SER A 30 11.50 -2.19 -0.05
N ALA A 31 11.12 -0.96 0.26
CA ALA A 31 11.48 0.19 -0.55
C ALA A 31 13.01 0.40 -0.54
N ALA A 32 13.61 0.60 -1.72
CA ALA A 32 15.03 0.91 -1.83
C ALA A 32 15.36 2.37 -1.47
N GLY A 33 14.38 3.26 -1.65
CA GLY A 33 14.40 4.67 -1.25
C GLY A 33 13.19 4.98 -0.38
N SER A 34 12.36 5.92 -0.84
CA SER A 34 11.13 6.31 -0.15
C SER A 34 10.04 5.25 -0.29
N GLY A 35 9.41 4.88 0.83
CA GLY A 35 8.20 4.06 0.85
C GLY A 35 7.07 4.68 0.03
N ASP A 36 6.91 6.01 0.03
CA ASP A 36 5.86 6.70 -0.73
C ASP A 36 6.04 6.53 -2.24
N ASP A 37 7.27 6.64 -2.74
CA ASP A 37 7.55 6.45 -4.15
C ASP A 37 7.33 4.99 -4.56
N HIS A 38 7.69 4.04 -3.69
CA HIS A 38 7.42 2.62 -3.90
C HIS A 38 5.91 2.33 -3.92
N MET A 39 5.14 2.95 -3.02
CA MET A 39 3.67 2.86 -3.00
C MET A 39 3.05 3.37 -4.30
N VAL A 40 3.52 4.52 -4.82
CA VAL A 40 3.05 5.08 -6.09
C VAL A 40 3.36 4.13 -7.26
N GLU A 41 4.56 3.55 -7.28
CA GLU A 41 4.94 2.58 -8.30
C GLU A 41 4.08 1.32 -8.26
N LEU A 42 3.80 0.78 -7.06
CA LEU A 42 2.91 -0.37 -6.89
C LEU A 42 1.49 -0.09 -7.38
N VAL A 43 0.95 1.09 -7.05
CA VAL A 43 -0.37 1.51 -7.53
C VAL A 43 -0.40 1.58 -9.05
N ALA A 44 0.63 2.17 -9.67
CA ALA A 44 0.73 2.25 -11.13
C ALA A 44 0.80 0.86 -11.78
N ARG A 45 1.54 -0.09 -11.18
CA ARG A 45 1.62 -1.48 -11.66
C ARG A 45 0.31 -2.25 -11.47
N ALA A 46 -0.49 -1.89 -10.47
CA ALA A 46 -1.80 -2.48 -10.21
C ALA A 46 -2.93 -1.90 -11.10
N ALA A 47 -2.61 -1.04 -12.08
CA ALA A 47 -3.59 -0.47 -13.00
C ALA A 47 -4.51 -1.55 -13.61
N GLY A 48 -5.81 -1.26 -13.62
CA GLY A 48 -6.84 -2.21 -14.06
C GLY A 48 -7.39 -3.13 -12.95
N ARG A 49 -6.85 -3.05 -11.73
CA ARG A 49 -7.42 -3.67 -10.52
C ARG A 49 -7.91 -2.60 -9.56
N THR A 50 -8.88 -2.94 -8.70
CA THR A 50 -9.22 -2.09 -7.56
C THR A 50 -8.05 -2.09 -6.57
N CYS A 51 -7.49 -0.91 -6.29
CA CYS A 51 -6.38 -0.73 -5.37
C CYS A 51 -6.80 0.18 -4.21
N LEU A 52 -6.55 -0.26 -2.98
CA LEU A 52 -6.77 0.53 -1.77
C LEU A 52 -5.43 0.82 -1.10
N VAL A 53 -5.10 2.10 -0.96
CA VAL A 53 -3.92 2.56 -0.23
C VAL A 53 -4.31 2.98 1.17
N VAL A 54 -3.59 2.47 2.18
CA VAL A 54 -3.76 2.87 3.58
C VAL A 54 -2.61 3.80 3.96
N THR A 55 -2.91 5.08 4.17
CA THR A 55 -1.90 6.08 4.58
C THR A 55 -2.53 7.24 5.34
N ALA A 56 -1.75 7.87 6.23
CA ALA A 56 -2.11 9.17 6.82
C ALA A 56 -1.56 10.35 6.02
N ASP A 57 -0.64 10.12 5.10
CA ASP A 57 0.02 11.16 4.32
C ASP A 57 -0.93 11.73 3.26
N ARG A 58 -1.06 13.06 3.26
CA ARG A 58 -1.98 13.77 2.37
C ARG A 58 -1.43 13.92 0.96
N GLU A 59 -0.12 14.07 0.82
CA GLU A 59 0.55 14.18 -0.48
C GLU A 59 0.52 12.83 -1.19
N LEU A 60 0.86 11.74 -0.49
CA LEU A 60 0.76 10.40 -1.04
C LEU A 60 -0.68 10.09 -1.45
N ARG A 61 -1.67 10.42 -0.60
CA ARG A 61 -3.09 10.26 -0.94
C ARG A 61 -3.42 10.94 -2.26
N ARG A 62 -2.95 12.17 -2.49
CA ARG A 62 -3.18 12.88 -3.75
C ARG A 62 -2.59 12.11 -4.93
N ARG A 63 -1.30 11.75 -4.84
CA ARG A 63 -0.56 11.05 -5.90
C ARG A 63 -1.20 9.71 -6.29
N VAL A 64 -1.61 8.89 -5.32
CA VAL A 64 -2.20 7.57 -5.60
C VAL A 64 -3.65 7.67 -6.10
N THR A 65 -4.40 8.68 -5.66
CA THR A 65 -5.77 8.93 -6.18
C THR A 65 -5.73 9.37 -7.64
N GLU A 66 -4.72 10.16 -8.04
CA GLU A 66 -4.49 10.53 -9.44
C GLU A 66 -4.23 9.31 -10.34
N LEU A 67 -3.71 8.22 -9.77
CA LEU A 67 -3.54 6.93 -10.44
C LEU A 67 -4.77 6.00 -10.35
N GLY A 68 -5.86 6.47 -9.74
CA GLY A 68 -7.12 5.73 -9.62
C GLY A 68 -7.25 4.81 -8.40
N ALA A 69 -6.37 4.93 -7.40
CA ALA A 69 -6.51 4.19 -6.15
C ALA A 69 -7.52 4.82 -5.20
N ASP A 70 -8.24 3.98 -4.47
CA ASP A 70 -8.98 4.38 -3.28
C ASP A 70 -8.01 4.60 -2.11
N VAL A 71 -8.38 5.47 -1.15
CA VAL A 71 -7.54 5.74 0.02
C VAL A 71 -8.33 5.61 1.32
N ALA A 72 -7.72 4.95 2.30
CA ALA A 72 -8.21 4.89 3.67
C ALA A 72 -7.17 5.35 4.68
N GLY A 73 -7.61 5.89 5.81
CA GLY A 73 -6.71 6.26 6.91
C GLY A 73 -6.21 5.02 7.67
N PRO A 74 -5.06 5.11 8.37
CA PRO A 74 -4.46 3.95 9.06
C PRO A 74 -5.36 3.32 10.10
N ARG A 75 -6.28 4.10 10.70
CA ARG A 75 -7.26 3.63 11.69
C ARG A 75 -8.27 2.62 11.13
N THR A 76 -8.31 2.44 9.82
CA THR A 76 -9.17 1.43 9.18
C THR A 76 -8.59 0.02 9.25
N VAL A 77 -7.28 -0.11 9.48
CA VAL A 77 -6.61 -1.38 9.76
C VAL A 77 -6.52 -1.53 11.27
N ARG A 78 -7.02 -2.65 11.81
CA ARG A 78 -6.96 -2.97 13.23
C ARG A 78 -6.15 -4.26 13.42
N PRO A 79 -5.35 -4.38 14.48
CA PRO A 79 -4.66 -5.62 14.84
C PRO A 79 -5.64 -6.71 15.26
#